data_AF-A0A1R3IX38-F1
#
_entry.id   AF-A0A1R3IX38-F1
#
_cell.length_a   1.000
_cell.length_b   1.000
_cell.length_c   1.000
_cell.angle_alpha   90.00
_cell.angle_beta   90.00
_cell.angle_gamma   90.00
#
_symmetry.space_group_name_H-M   'P 1'
#
loop_
_entity.id
_entity.type
_entity.pdbx_description
1 polymer ?
#
loop_
_entity_poly.entity_id
_entity_poly.type
_entity_poly.pdbx_seq_one_letter_code
_entity_poly.pdbx_strand_id
1 'polypeptide(L)'
;VRDVIEPAKTEPVAQPVAEQRVVEPFKMEVRIEIPIYDGELDPEKLNGWIKQLEVYFSTKSYTDQQKISFSRLRLGNHAVTWWESFISGLEAEGMAPIQTWQEFTAAIKNQFYHLGYEEELKGKWQFLR
;
A
#
# COMPACT_ATOMS: atom_id res chain seq x y z
N VAL A 1 -57.17 -48.44 -40.22
CA VAL A 1 -57.17 -47.19 -39.43
C VAL A 1 -56.30 -47.38 -38.21
N ARG A 2 -55.15 -46.69 -38.20
CA ARG A 2 -54.35 -46.19 -37.06
C ARG A 2 -53.67 -47.21 -36.12
N ASP A 3 -52.42 -47.48 -36.49
CA ASP A 3 -51.19 -47.32 -35.70
C ASP A 3 -51.16 -47.68 -34.19
N VAL A 4 -50.49 -48.81 -33.91
CA VAL A 4 -49.30 -49.00 -33.04
C VAL A 4 -49.13 -48.05 -31.82
N ILE A 5 -49.02 -48.60 -30.61
CA ILE A 5 -47.80 -48.68 -29.75
C ILE A 5 -48.16 -49.15 -28.31
N GLU A 6 -47.37 -50.10 -27.83
CA GLU A 6 -47.33 -50.82 -26.55
C GLU A 6 -47.01 -49.96 -25.30
N PRO A 7 -47.15 -50.54 -24.07
CA PRO A 7 -47.25 -49.82 -22.79
C PRO A 7 -45.92 -49.71 -22.03
N ALA A 8 -45.84 -48.80 -21.05
CA ALA A 8 -45.42 -49.06 -19.66
C ALA A 8 -44.85 -47.81 -18.93
N LYS A 9 -45.04 -47.86 -17.60
CA LYS A 9 -44.07 -47.55 -16.55
C LYS A 9 -44.08 -46.16 -15.86
N THR A 10 -44.47 -46.23 -14.58
CA THR A 10 -43.79 -45.70 -13.36
C THR A 10 -43.79 -44.20 -13.04
N GLU A 11 -44.30 -43.91 -11.83
CA GLU A 11 -44.10 -42.74 -10.95
C GLU A 11 -42.60 -42.39 -10.70
N PRO A 12 -42.27 -41.36 -9.89
CA PRO A 12 -42.60 -39.95 -9.98
C PRO A 12 -41.32 -39.09 -10.16
N VAL A 13 -41.50 -37.85 -10.62
CA VAL A 13 -40.42 -36.87 -10.83
C VAL A 13 -39.84 -36.41 -9.49
N ALA A 14 -38.55 -36.69 -9.27
CA ALA A 14 -37.69 -35.92 -8.38
C ALA A 14 -36.29 -35.85 -9.00
N GLN A 15 -35.95 -34.69 -9.52
CA GLN A 15 -34.68 -34.40 -10.18
C GLN A 15 -33.56 -34.19 -9.14
N PRO A 16 -32.29 -34.54 -9.42
CA PRO A 16 -31.16 -34.20 -8.55
C PRO A 16 -30.75 -32.74 -8.80
N VAL A 17 -30.97 -31.84 -7.82
CA VAL A 17 -30.33 -30.52 -7.82
C VAL A 17 -28.85 -30.71 -7.49
N ALA A 18 -28.03 -30.76 -8.53
CA ALA A 18 -26.60 -30.51 -8.41
C ALA A 18 -26.43 -29.02 -8.05
N GLU A 19 -26.26 -28.74 -6.76
CA GLU A 19 -25.87 -27.41 -6.28
C GLU A 19 -24.40 -27.20 -6.64
N GLN A 20 -24.15 -26.82 -7.89
CA GLN A 20 -22.89 -26.20 -8.28
C GLN A 20 -22.81 -24.86 -7.53
N ARG A 21 -22.19 -24.88 -6.34
CA ARG A 21 -21.62 -23.66 -5.75
C ARG A 21 -20.57 -23.15 -6.71
N VAL A 22 -20.98 -22.29 -7.64
CA VAL A 22 -20.11 -21.26 -8.19
C VAL A 22 -19.60 -20.47 -6.99
N VAL A 23 -18.44 -20.86 -6.46
CA VAL A 23 -17.65 -19.98 -5.61
C VAL A 23 -17.21 -18.86 -6.52
N GLU A 24 -17.99 -17.78 -6.53
CA GLU A 24 -17.56 -16.53 -7.13
C GLU A 24 -16.18 -16.21 -6.54
N PRO A 25 -15.14 -15.98 -7.37
CA PRO A 25 -13.85 -15.59 -6.84
C PRO A 25 -14.10 -14.34 -6.01
N PHE A 26 -13.69 -14.37 -4.74
CA PHE A 26 -13.89 -13.28 -3.81
C PHE A 26 -13.19 -12.04 -4.38
N LYS A 27 -13.93 -11.25 -5.15
CA LYS A 27 -13.41 -10.06 -5.83
C LYS A 27 -13.36 -8.96 -4.78
N MET A 28 -12.39 -9.09 -3.89
CA MET A 28 -11.97 -8.03 -2.98
C MET A 28 -11.32 -6.95 -3.85
N GLU A 29 -12.13 -6.04 -4.39
CA GLU A 29 -11.65 -4.73 -4.83
C GLU A 29 -11.25 -3.94 -3.58
N VAL A 30 -10.14 -4.35 -2.96
CA VAL A 30 -9.54 -3.59 -1.86
C VAL A 30 -9.04 -2.28 -2.45
N ARG A 31 -9.86 -1.24 -2.33
CA ARG A 31 -9.41 0.13 -2.53
C ARG A 31 -8.53 0.46 -1.34
N ILE A 32 -7.24 0.15 -1.45
CA ILE A 32 -6.26 0.57 -0.46
C ILE A 32 -6.12 2.08 -0.62
N GLU A 33 -6.82 2.83 0.22
CA GLU A 33 -6.61 4.26 0.36
C GLU A 33 -5.30 4.46 1.10
N ILE A 34 -4.29 4.93 0.38
CA ILE A 34 -2.98 5.21 0.95
C ILE A 34 -3.03 6.61 1.53
N PRO A 35 -2.84 6.76 2.86
CA PRO A 35 -2.90 8.06 3.50
C PRO A 35 -1.77 8.97 3.02
N ILE A 36 -2.01 10.28 3.15
CA ILE A 36 -0.96 11.28 2.97
C ILE A 36 -0.12 11.31 4.25
N TYR A 37 1.19 11.34 4.10
CA TYR A 37 2.12 11.52 5.21
C TYR A 37 2.56 12.97 5.29
N ASP A 38 2.10 13.69 6.32
CA ASP A 38 2.31 15.13 6.48
C ASP A 38 3.70 15.53 7.01
N GLY A 39 4.54 14.54 7.34
CA GLY A 39 5.86 14.76 7.93
C GLY A 39 5.86 14.78 9.45
N GLU A 40 5.02 13.96 10.08
CA GLU A 40 4.98 13.83 11.54
C GLU A 40 6.30 13.27 12.07
N LEU A 41 6.76 13.74 13.24
CA LEU A 41 8.02 13.30 13.86
C LEU A 41 7.86 12.01 14.68
N ASP A 42 6.84 11.22 14.33
CA ASP A 42 6.50 9.97 14.97
C ASP A 42 7.02 8.79 14.12
N PRO A 43 8.01 8.02 14.62
CA PRO A 43 8.61 6.94 13.85
C PRO A 43 7.63 5.78 13.60
N GLU A 44 6.64 5.57 14.47
CA GLU A 44 5.65 4.51 14.31
C GLU A 44 4.69 4.84 13.16
N LYS A 45 4.24 6.10 13.07
CA LYS A 45 3.39 6.59 11.97
C LYS A 45 4.10 6.51 10.62
N LEU A 46 5.37 6.94 10.55
CA LEU A 46 6.15 6.80 9.32
C LEU A 46 6.31 5.34 8.92
N ASN A 47 6.65 4.47 9.86
CA ASN A 47 6.80 3.04 9.58
C ASN A 47 5.47 2.39 9.15
N GLY A 48 4.35 2.79 9.76
CA GLY A 48 3.01 2.36 9.37
C GLY A 48 2.69 2.77 7.93
N TRP A 49 2.96 4.02 7.57
CA TRP A 49 2.77 4.54 6.21
C TRP A 49 3.62 3.80 5.16
N ILE A 50 4.91 3.58 5.45
CA ILE A 50 5.80 2.80 4.56
C ILE A 50 5.28 1.38 4.39
N LYS A 51 4.88 0.70 5.47
CA LYS A 51 4.32 -0.65 5.38
C LYS A 51 3.05 -0.71 4.54
N GLN A 52 2.16 0.28 4.64
CA GLN A 52 0.97 0.34 3.80
C GLN A 52 1.31 0.51 2.31
N LEU A 53 2.32 1.33 2.00
CA LEU A 53 2.86 1.44 0.65
C LEU A 53 3.44 0.11 0.17
N GLU A 54 4.22 -0.59 1.00
CA GLU A 54 4.78 -1.90 0.66
C GLU A 54 3.68 -2.95 0.39
N VAL A 55 2.63 -2.98 1.20
CA VAL A 55 1.46 -3.85 0.98
C VAL A 55 0.76 -3.49 -0.32
N TYR A 56 0.57 -2.19 -0.61
CA TYR A 56 -0.01 -1.76 -1.87
C TYR A 56 0.84 -2.17 -3.07
N PHE A 57 2.15 -1.95 -2.99
CA PHE A 57 3.07 -2.36 -4.04
C PHE A 57 3.25 -3.87 -4.13
N SER A 58 2.89 -4.65 -3.10
CA SER A 58 2.87 -6.11 -3.17
C SER A 58 1.76 -6.65 -4.07
N THR A 59 0.77 -5.84 -4.43
CA THR A 59 -0.35 -6.29 -5.28
C THR A 59 0.02 -6.43 -6.75
N LYS A 60 1.05 -5.71 -7.22
CA LYS A 60 1.50 -5.72 -8.63
C LYS A 60 3.01 -5.48 -8.71
N SER A 61 3.65 -5.91 -9.80
CA SER A 61 5.07 -5.66 -10.04
C SER A 61 5.34 -4.19 -10.42
N TYR A 62 5.36 -3.30 -9.42
CA TYR A 62 5.79 -1.91 -9.59
C TYR A 62 7.33 -1.82 -9.63
N THR A 63 7.86 -1.01 -10.54
CA THR A 63 9.29 -0.68 -10.56
C THR A 63 9.63 0.27 -9.42
N ASP A 64 10.88 0.29 -8.96
CA ASP A 64 11.32 1.20 -7.89
C ASP A 64 11.00 2.67 -8.19
N GLN A 65 11.22 3.12 -9.43
CA GLN A 65 10.88 4.47 -9.87
C GLN A 65 9.37 4.78 -9.76
N GLN A 66 8.51 3.80 -10.07
CA GLN A 66 7.06 3.95 -9.88
C GLN A 66 6.68 4.04 -8.40
N LYS A 67 7.32 3.23 -7.54
CA LYS A 67 7.09 3.26 -6.09
C LYS A 67 7.50 4.61 -5.50
N ILE A 68 8.67 5.12 -5.87
CA ILE A 68 9.18 6.43 -5.43
C ILE A 68 8.24 7.54 -5.92
N SER A 69 7.88 7.53 -7.20
CA SER A 69 6.97 8.54 -7.78
C SER A 69 5.61 8.55 -7.09
N PHE A 70 5.04 7.36 -6.84
CA PHE A 70 3.78 7.23 -6.12
C PHE A 70 3.89 7.73 -4.68
N SER A 71 4.97 7.37 -3.99
CA SER A 71 5.17 7.75 -2.60
C SER A 71 5.37 9.25 -2.45
N ARG A 72 6.06 9.91 -3.39
CA ARG A 72 6.15 11.37 -3.47
C ARG A 72 4.78 12.03 -3.55
N LEU A 73 3.85 11.47 -4.35
CA LEU A 73 2.47 11.97 -4.46
C LEU A 73 1.65 11.76 -3.17
N ARG A 74 2.16 10.93 -2.25
CA ARG A 74 1.55 10.65 -0.95
C ARG A 74 2.27 11.35 0.20
N LEU A 75 3.26 12.19 -0.09
CA LEU A 75 3.80 13.14 0.89
C LEU A 75 2.89 14.36 0.95
N GLY A 76 2.70 14.90 2.14
CA GLY A 76 1.96 16.14 2.41
C GLY A 76 2.79 17.11 3.23
N ASN A 77 2.37 18.37 3.24
CA ASN A 77 2.91 19.43 4.10
C ASN A 77 4.45 19.42 4.21
N HIS A 78 4.99 19.14 5.38
CA HIS A 78 6.42 19.20 5.68
C HIS A 78 7.22 18.14 4.90
N ALA A 79 6.62 16.98 4.65
CA ALA A 79 7.30 15.91 3.95
C ALA A 79 7.54 16.21 2.46
N VAL A 80 6.63 16.96 1.81
CA VAL A 80 6.86 17.43 0.43
C VAL A 80 8.01 18.42 0.40
N THR A 81 8.00 19.43 1.27
CA THR A 81 9.05 20.45 1.34
C THR A 81 10.42 19.84 1.64
N TRP A 82 10.47 18.84 2.53
CA TRP A 82 11.69 18.08 2.77
C TRP A 82 12.18 17.38 1.51
N TRP A 83 11.29 16.67 0.80
CA TRP A 83 11.68 15.91 -0.39
C TRP A 83 12.26 16.81 -1.48
N GLU A 84 11.65 17.98 -1.72
CA GLU A 84 12.17 18.95 -2.69
C GLU A 84 13.54 19.49 -2.27
N SER A 85 13.72 19.81 -0.98
CA SER A 85 15.00 20.25 -0.44
C SER A 85 16.06 19.17 -0.51
N PHE A 86 15.68 17.91 -0.27
CA PHE A 86 16.55 16.75 -0.31
C PHE A 86 17.09 16.48 -1.73
N ILE A 87 16.21 16.50 -2.74
CA ILE A 87 16.62 16.34 -4.14
C ILE A 87 17.52 17.52 -4.59
N SER A 88 17.14 18.75 -4.24
CA SER A 88 17.96 19.92 -4.55
C SER A 88 19.35 19.85 -3.91
N GLY A 89 19.46 19.31 -2.69
CA GLY A 89 20.73 19.08 -2.01
C GLY A 89 21.59 18.03 -2.72
N LEU A 90 21.00 16.91 -3.16
CA LEU A 90 21.72 15.89 -3.93
C LEU A 90 22.27 16.46 -5.24
N GLU A 91 21.47 17.24 -5.97
CA GLU A 91 21.90 17.88 -7.21
C GLU A 91 23.05 18.88 -6.98
N ALA A 92 22.97 19.68 -5.91
CA ALA A 92 24.02 20.64 -5.56
C ALA A 92 25.34 19.95 -5.15
N GLU A 93 25.26 18.79 -4.50
CA GLU A 93 26.42 18.00 -4.09
C GLU A 93 26.96 17.08 -5.22
N GLY A 94 26.27 17.03 -6.37
CA GLY A 94 26.62 16.15 -7.48
C GLY A 94 26.44 14.66 -7.17
N MET A 95 25.63 14.34 -6.16
CA MET A 95 25.33 12.98 -5.74
C MET A 95 24.33 12.32 -6.69
N ALA A 96 24.37 11.00 -6.77
CA ALA A 96 23.42 10.24 -7.57
C ALA A 96 21.99 10.40 -7.00
N PRO A 97 20.97 10.56 -7.86
CA PRO A 97 19.58 10.61 -7.40
C PRO A 97 19.14 9.25 -6.85
N ILE A 98 18.17 9.25 -5.95
CA ILE A 98 17.58 8.03 -5.40
C ILE A 98 16.94 7.19 -6.53
N GLN A 99 17.47 5.98 -6.75
CA GLN A 99 16.99 5.10 -7.81
C GLN A 99 16.13 3.95 -7.29
N THR A 100 16.36 3.53 -6.05
CA THR A 100 15.68 2.37 -5.44
C THR A 100 14.69 2.76 -4.36
N TRP A 101 13.66 1.92 -4.18
CA TRP A 101 12.69 2.06 -3.09
C TRP A 101 13.36 2.00 -1.71
N GLN A 102 14.39 1.18 -1.58
CA GLN A 102 15.14 1.03 -0.33
C GLN A 102 15.86 2.33 0.04
N GLU A 103 16.53 2.98 -0.92
CA GLU A 103 17.17 4.29 -0.69
C GLU A 103 16.14 5.36 -0.30
N PHE A 104 14.98 5.39 -0.95
CA PHE A 104 13.88 6.30 -0.58
C PHE A 104 13.43 6.09 0.87
N THR A 105 13.11 4.85 1.24
CA THR A 105 12.65 4.54 2.60
C THR A 105 13.73 4.78 3.65
N ALA A 106 15.01 4.59 3.33
CA ALA A 106 16.12 4.90 4.21
C ALA A 106 16.26 6.43 4.40
N ALA A 107 16.20 7.21 3.32
CA ALA A 107 16.32 8.67 3.38
C ALA A 107 15.20 9.31 4.21
N ILE A 108 13.94 8.90 3.97
CA ILE A 108 12.80 9.43 4.73
C ILE A 108 12.86 9.01 6.20
N LYS A 109 13.21 7.74 6.50
CA LYS A 109 13.42 7.31 7.89
C LYS A 109 14.51 8.12 8.56
N ASN A 110 15.65 8.32 7.89
CA ASN A 110 16.75 9.10 8.43
C ASN A 110 16.30 10.52 8.78
N GLN A 111 15.58 11.20 7.89
CA GLN A 111 15.13 12.57 8.19
C GLN A 111 14.18 12.63 9.40
N PHE A 112 13.11 11.86 9.38
CA PHE A 112 12.05 11.98 10.39
C PHE A 112 12.42 11.29 11.70
N TYR A 113 13.26 10.25 11.69
CA TYR A 113 13.73 9.61 12.92
C TYR A 113 14.76 10.47 13.65
N HIS A 114 15.68 11.10 12.93
CA HIS A 114 16.67 12.00 13.56
C HIS A 114 16.00 13.23 14.17
N LEU A 115 15.06 13.84 13.44
CA LEU A 115 14.30 14.97 13.95
C LEU A 115 13.47 14.60 15.19
N GLY A 116 12.79 13.44 15.20
CA GLY A 116 12.03 12.98 16.37
C GLY A 116 12.92 12.73 17.61
N TYR A 117 14.12 12.17 17.41
CA TYR A 117 15.07 11.97 18.50
C TYR A 117 15.62 13.28 19.07
N GLU A 118 15.95 14.25 18.22
CA GLU A 118 16.44 15.56 18.65
C GLU A 118 15.40 16.39 19.40
N GLU A 119 14.13 16.31 18.99
CA GLU A 119 13.03 16.98 19.72
C GLU A 119 12.75 16.35 21.08
N GLU A 120 12.75 15.02 21.19
CA GLU A 120 12.57 14.34 22.47
C GLU A 120 13.70 14.69 23.45
N LEU A 121 14.94 14.72 22.95
CA LEU A 121 16.09 15.20 23.71
C LEU A 121 15.86 16.64 24.16
N LYS A 122 15.59 17.58 23.24
CA LYS A 122 15.35 19.00 23.59
C LYS A 122 14.25 19.15 24.64
N GLY A 123 13.15 18.42 24.52
CA GLY A 123 12.08 18.40 25.51
C GLY A 123 12.59 17.99 26.89
N LYS A 124 13.35 16.88 26.98
CA LYS A 124 13.97 16.42 28.22
C LYS A 124 14.91 17.48 28.84
N TRP A 125 15.72 18.17 28.04
CA TRP A 125 16.62 19.23 28.54
C TRP A 125 15.87 20.47 29.03
N GLN A 126 14.74 20.85 28.42
CA GLN A 126 13.92 21.99 28.87
C GLN A 126 13.20 21.72 30.20
N PHE A 127 12.80 20.47 30.47
CA PHE A 127 12.16 20.08 31.73
C PHE A 127 13.11 19.91 32.92
N LEU A 128 14.43 19.97 32.69
CA LEU A 128 15.46 19.90 33.73
C LEU A 128 15.94 21.29 34.18
N ARG A 129 15.24 22.36 33.80
CA ARG A 129 15.57 23.75 34.15
C ARG A 129 14.61 24.35 35.18
#